data_AF-J9ENH1-F1
#
_entry.id   AF-J9ENH1-F1
#
_cell.length_a   1.000
_cell.length_b   1.000
_cell.length_c   1.000
_cell.angle_alpha   90.00
_cell.angle_beta   90.00
_cell.angle_gamma   90.00
#
_symmetry.space_group_name_H-M   'P 1'
#
loop_
_entity.id
_entity.type
_entity.pdbx_description
1 polymer ?
#
loop_
_entity_poly.entity_id
_entity_poly.type
_entity_poly.pdbx_seq_one_letter_code
_entity_poly.pdbx_strand_id
1 'polypeptide(L)'
;MIEIMQDYGEVVLVVGSSLNYFNSNIFGQGNCSITIEPQHPALCSKKIFQNGNGLKSSIIATLLMGLCCDIVVFPNQTLDLISLISFCRHQLGTFRSSFLFFIFSSTALTLQQTFTLLFLPNVLSVFQVLLFIIIYVPLLSLSLMASPRDSGENRDDIAPKNIPSAPKRVIRHAIIYFSINFLPSLFVVCLIYYSTVMIIGKKYEPQRSSNYSFYPANHAVIIGQHVASFYLLLYLCTLSMGFVHFRDNCWAKYPLDNYYWVAVTSCVILIQIAYTNLSCGSLL
;
A
#
# COMPACT_ATOMS: atom_id res chain seq x y z
N MET A 1 -20.04 25.97 15.66
CA MET A 1 -19.38 24.96 16.52
C MET A 1 -18.48 24.04 15.71
N ILE A 2 -18.99 23.40 14.65
CA ILE A 2 -18.18 22.52 13.78
C ILE A 2 -16.95 23.26 13.24
N GLU A 3 -17.15 24.44 12.64
CA GLU A 3 -16.06 25.29 12.14
C GLU A 3 -15.04 25.63 13.23
N ILE A 4 -15.49 26.02 14.43
CA ILE A 4 -14.59 26.32 15.55
C ILE A 4 -13.71 25.11 15.90
N MET A 5 -14.27 23.90 15.96
CA MET A 5 -13.49 22.69 16.23
C MET A 5 -12.49 22.38 15.09
N GLN A 6 -12.90 22.60 13.84
CA GLN A 6 -12.05 22.44 12.67
C GLN A 6 -10.89 23.45 12.66
N ASP A 7 -11.13 24.70 13.10
CA ASP A 7 -10.11 25.74 13.24
C ASP A 7 -9.02 25.36 14.26
N TYR A 8 -9.37 24.60 15.31
CA TYR A 8 -8.41 24.05 16.27
C TYR A 8 -7.67 22.79 15.76
N GLY A 9 -7.96 22.35 14.53
CA GLY A 9 -7.37 21.18 13.91
C GLY A 9 -7.97 19.87 14.38
N GLU A 10 -9.18 19.88 14.96
CA GLU A 10 -9.89 18.66 15.33
C GLU A 10 -10.68 18.10 14.14
N VAL A 11 -10.76 16.78 14.05
CA VAL A 11 -11.61 16.10 13.05
C VAL A 11 -12.99 15.89 13.65
N VAL A 12 -14.02 16.48 13.02
CA VAL A 12 -15.39 16.49 13.56
C VAL A 12 -16.25 15.44 12.86
N LEU A 13 -16.75 14.48 13.65
CA LEU A 13 -17.77 13.51 13.24
C LEU A 13 -19.16 14.03 13.60
N VAL A 14 -20.03 14.22 12.61
CA VAL A 14 -21.40 14.69 12.81
C VAL A 14 -22.35 13.49 12.79
N VAL A 15 -23.13 13.30 13.84
CA VAL A 15 -24.15 12.25 13.91
C VAL A 15 -25.52 12.89 14.07
N GLY A 16 -26.46 12.55 13.20
CA GLY A 16 -27.77 13.18 13.21
C GLY A 16 -28.87 12.34 12.57
N SER A 17 -30.11 12.78 12.76
CA SER A 17 -31.28 12.11 12.19
C SER A 17 -31.54 12.49 10.74
N SER A 18 -31.99 11.52 9.93
CA SER A 18 -32.43 11.74 8.54
C SER A 18 -33.74 12.51 8.41
N LEU A 19 -34.52 12.66 9.48
CA LEU A 19 -35.88 13.22 9.39
C LEU A 19 -35.94 14.71 9.07
N ASN A 20 -34.84 15.44 9.26
CA ASN A 20 -34.81 16.89 9.07
C ASN A 20 -33.84 17.26 7.94
N TYR A 21 -34.37 17.84 6.86
CA TYR A 21 -33.56 18.24 5.71
C TYR A 21 -32.57 19.36 6.03
N PHE A 22 -32.84 20.19 7.04
CA PHE A 22 -31.89 21.22 7.49
C PHE A 22 -30.57 20.61 7.99
N ASN A 23 -30.57 19.33 8.39
CA ASN A 23 -29.35 18.64 8.81
C ASN A 23 -28.38 18.41 7.65
N SER A 24 -28.83 18.41 6.38
CA SER A 24 -27.94 18.20 5.21
C SER A 24 -26.75 19.15 5.19
N ASN A 25 -26.97 20.42 5.50
CA ASN A 25 -25.89 21.40 5.50
C ASN A 25 -24.89 21.14 6.64
N ILE A 26 -25.37 20.65 7.78
CA ILE A 26 -24.55 20.30 8.95
C ILE A 26 -23.72 19.04 8.63
N PHE A 27 -24.31 18.06 7.96
CA PHE A 27 -23.61 16.87 7.49
C PHE A 27 -22.50 17.21 6.48
N GLY A 28 -22.79 18.09 5.53
CA GLY A 28 -21.80 18.56 4.55
C GLY A 28 -20.66 19.39 5.15
N GLN A 29 -20.88 20.07 6.28
CA GLN A 29 -19.85 20.84 6.97
C GLN A 29 -18.89 19.94 7.79
N GLY A 30 -19.35 18.77 8.25
CA GLY A 30 -18.54 17.82 9.02
C GLY A 30 -17.41 17.20 8.20
N ASN A 31 -16.35 16.71 8.86
CA ASN A 31 -15.29 15.96 8.15
C ASN A 31 -15.73 14.54 7.81
N CYS A 32 -16.60 13.99 8.66
CA CYS A 32 -17.33 12.77 8.38
C CYS A 32 -18.73 12.91 8.98
N SER A 33 -19.75 12.38 8.31
CA SER A 33 -21.13 12.45 8.77
C SER A 33 -21.85 11.10 8.71
N ILE A 34 -22.63 10.85 9.77
CA ILE A 34 -23.45 9.64 9.94
C ILE A 34 -24.91 10.08 10.08
N THR A 35 -25.72 9.64 9.13
CA THR A 35 -27.16 9.81 9.19
C THR A 35 -27.81 8.56 9.77
N ILE A 36 -28.70 8.76 10.74
CA ILE A 36 -29.43 7.70 11.42
C ILE A 36 -30.92 7.84 11.10
N GLU A 37 -31.53 6.79 10.57
CA GLU A 37 -32.99 6.69 10.51
C GLU A 37 -33.54 6.31 11.89
N PRO A 38 -34.35 7.17 12.51
CA PRO A 38 -34.84 6.92 13.87
C PRO A 38 -35.89 5.82 13.87
N GLN A 39 -35.86 4.98 14.90
CA GLN A 39 -36.91 4.01 15.15
C GLN A 39 -38.23 4.73 15.51
N HIS A 40 -39.32 4.31 14.87
CA HIS A 40 -40.65 4.86 15.16
C HIS A 40 -41.25 4.21 16.43
N PRO A 41 -41.95 4.98 17.28
CA PRO A 41 -42.32 6.39 17.09
C PRO A 41 -41.21 7.36 17.53
N ALA A 42 -40.78 8.22 16.60
CA ALA A 42 -39.84 9.29 16.90
C ALA A 42 -40.59 10.43 17.62
N LEU A 43 -40.33 10.62 18.92
CA LEU A 43 -40.96 11.63 19.78
C LEU A 43 -40.78 13.08 19.25
N CYS A 44 -39.74 13.33 18.44
CA CYS A 44 -39.41 14.65 17.89
C CYS A 44 -39.84 14.83 16.42
N SER A 45 -40.63 13.92 15.86
CA SER A 45 -41.15 14.06 14.49
C SER A 45 -42.53 14.71 14.51
N LYS A 46 -42.73 15.73 13.65
CA LYS A 46 -44.05 16.28 13.38
C LYS A 46 -44.90 15.14 12.83
N LYS A 47 -45.99 14.75 13.54
CA LYS A 47 -46.85 13.59 13.21
C LYS A 47 -47.10 13.50 11.71
N ILE A 48 -46.42 12.57 11.03
CA ILE A 48 -46.72 12.23 9.64
C ILE A 48 -47.98 11.35 9.70
N PHE A 49 -49.04 11.77 9.02
CA PHE A 49 -50.26 10.98 8.89
C PHE A 49 -49.92 9.58 8.38
N GLN A 50 -50.25 8.55 9.16
CA GLN A 50 -50.02 7.15 8.83
C GLN A 50 -50.98 6.72 7.72
N ASN A 51 -50.64 6.99 6.47
CA ASN A 51 -51.08 6.14 5.37
C ASN A 51 -50.04 5.02 5.23
N GLY A 52 -50.48 3.77 5.11
CA GLY A 52 -49.65 2.54 5.17
C GLY A 52 -48.45 2.44 4.21
N ASN A 53 -48.23 3.44 3.35
CA ASN A 53 -47.06 3.59 2.49
C ASN A 53 -45.92 4.44 3.09
N GLY A 54 -46.10 5.01 4.29
CA GLY A 54 -45.14 5.92 4.93
C GLY A 54 -43.75 5.33 5.18
N LEU A 55 -43.67 4.02 5.45
CA LEU A 55 -42.39 3.33 5.71
C LEU A 55 -41.48 3.28 4.46
N LYS A 56 -42.07 3.17 3.26
CA LYS A 56 -41.30 3.20 2.01
C LYS A 56 -40.83 4.63 1.69
N SER A 57 -41.63 5.63 2.05
CA SER A 57 -41.28 7.03 1.87
C SER A 57 -40.19 7.51 2.85
N SER A 58 -40.18 7.00 4.10
CA SER A 58 -39.15 7.35 5.08
C SER A 58 -37.77 6.82 4.68
N ILE A 59 -37.72 5.59 4.16
CA ILE A 59 -36.48 4.98 3.66
C ILE A 59 -35.93 5.78 2.47
N ILE A 60 -36.79 6.19 1.53
CA ILE A 60 -36.38 7.01 0.39
C ILE A 60 -35.86 8.38 0.86
N ALA A 61 -36.55 9.02 1.81
CA ALA A 61 -36.09 10.29 2.38
C ALA A 61 -34.74 10.13 3.10
N THR A 62 -34.56 9.05 3.87
CA THR A 62 -33.29 8.71 4.52
C THR A 62 -32.18 8.49 3.50
N LEU A 63 -32.44 7.79 2.41
CA LEU A 63 -31.44 7.54 1.37
C LEU A 63 -31.07 8.83 0.65
N LEU A 64 -32.04 9.71 0.40
CA LEU A 64 -31.81 11.01 -0.24
C LEU A 64 -31.02 11.97 0.65
N MET A 65 -31.30 11.97 1.95
CA MET A 65 -30.51 12.68 2.96
C MET A 65 -29.12 12.06 3.16
N GLY A 66 -29.05 10.74 3.05
CA GLY A 66 -27.83 9.95 3.12
C GLY A 66 -26.84 10.22 1.99
N LEU A 67 -27.29 10.78 0.85
CA LEU A 67 -26.39 11.23 -0.22
C LEU A 67 -25.43 12.32 0.23
N CYS A 68 -25.82 13.13 1.21
CA CYS A 68 -24.96 14.15 1.81
C CYS A 68 -24.04 13.60 2.90
N CYS A 69 -24.10 12.30 3.20
CA CYS A 69 -23.40 11.66 4.33
C CYS A 69 -22.51 10.51 3.90
N ASP A 70 -21.49 10.19 4.72
CA ASP A 70 -20.58 9.07 4.44
C ASP A 70 -21.18 7.73 4.83
N ILE A 71 -21.96 7.70 5.91
CA ILE A 71 -22.54 6.48 6.47
C ILE A 71 -24.03 6.70 6.75
N VAL A 72 -24.85 5.74 6.32
CA VAL A 72 -26.29 5.70 6.60
C VAL A 72 -26.59 4.48 7.47
N VAL A 73 -27.22 4.72 8.62
CA VAL A 73 -27.60 3.67 9.58
C VAL A 73 -29.11 3.53 9.59
N PHE A 74 -29.58 2.33 9.23
CA PHE A 74 -30.99 1.96 9.25
C PHE A 74 -31.42 1.47 10.65
N PRO A 75 -32.73 1.54 10.99
CA PRO A 75 -33.23 1.25 12.33
C PRO A 75 -32.96 -0.17 12.84
N ASN A 76 -32.73 -1.13 11.93
CA ASN A 76 -32.45 -2.52 12.28
C ASN A 76 -30.95 -2.79 12.51
N GLN A 77 -30.09 -1.80 12.34
CA GLN A 77 -28.64 -1.93 12.44
C GLN A 77 -28.12 -1.15 13.63
N THR A 78 -27.36 -1.81 14.49
CA THR A 78 -26.59 -1.16 15.56
C THR A 78 -25.17 -0.93 15.07
N LEU A 79 -24.68 0.30 15.16
CA LEU A 79 -23.32 0.65 14.79
C LEU A 79 -22.49 0.89 16.06
N ASP A 80 -21.49 0.05 16.30
CA ASP A 80 -20.49 0.31 17.33
C ASP A 80 -19.41 1.25 16.79
N LEU A 81 -19.59 2.53 17.09
CA LEU A 81 -18.74 3.61 16.61
C LEU A 81 -17.29 3.47 17.07
N ILE A 82 -17.06 2.92 18.26
CA ILE A 82 -15.71 2.73 18.81
C ILE A 82 -14.99 1.61 18.04
N SER A 83 -15.67 0.49 17.81
CA SER A 83 -15.10 -0.61 17.03
C SER A 83 -14.85 -0.25 15.57
N LEU A 84 -15.73 0.58 14.97
CA LEU A 84 -15.54 1.12 13.63
C LEU A 84 -14.34 2.07 13.55
N ILE A 85 -14.22 3.03 14.48
CA ILE A 85 -13.07 3.94 14.53
C ILE A 85 -11.77 3.17 14.72
N SER A 86 -11.76 2.18 15.62
CA SER A 86 -10.60 1.30 15.84
C SER A 86 -10.22 0.52 14.58
N PHE A 87 -11.20 0.01 13.82
CA PHE A 87 -10.97 -0.64 12.53
C PHE A 87 -10.35 0.31 11.50
N CYS A 88 -10.94 1.49 11.31
CA CYS A 88 -10.44 2.48 10.35
C CYS A 88 -9.02 2.95 10.69
N ARG A 89 -8.70 3.14 11.97
CA ARG A 89 -7.35 3.52 12.42
C ARG A 89 -6.32 2.46 12.09
N HIS A 90 -6.63 1.20 12.37
CA HIS A 90 -5.75 0.08 12.03
C HIS A 90 -5.52 0.02 10.51
N GLN A 91 -6.61 0.07 9.72
CA GLN A 91 -6.53 0.04 8.26
C GLN A 91 -5.75 1.22 7.68
N LEU A 92 -5.90 2.42 8.24
CA LEU A 92 -5.16 3.60 7.81
C LEU A 92 -3.66 3.47 8.14
N GLY A 93 -3.32 2.88 9.28
CA GLY A 93 -1.94 2.58 9.66
C GLY A 93 -1.27 1.60 8.69
N THR A 94 -1.93 0.48 8.38
CA THR A 94 -1.43 -0.52 7.42
C THR A 94 -1.36 0.04 6.01
N PHE A 95 -2.37 0.80 5.57
CA PHE A 95 -2.37 1.50 4.30
C PHE A 95 -1.18 2.47 4.19
N ARG A 96 -0.92 3.28 5.22
CA ARG A 96 0.21 4.22 5.22
C ARG A 96 1.55 3.49 5.10
N SER A 97 1.72 2.37 5.80
CA SER A 97 2.94 1.55 5.71
C SER A 97 3.12 0.98 4.30
N SER A 98 2.07 0.35 3.76
CA SER A 98 2.02 -0.20 2.41
C SER A 98 2.34 0.86 1.34
N PHE A 99 1.74 2.04 1.46
CA PHE A 99 1.94 3.14 0.53
C PHE A 99 3.37 3.70 0.59
N LEU A 100 3.97 3.79 1.78
CA LEU A 100 5.38 4.17 1.93
C LEU A 100 6.31 3.16 1.26
N PHE A 101 6.06 1.86 1.47
CA PHE A 101 6.83 0.81 0.78
C PHE A 101 6.70 0.94 -0.74
N PHE A 102 5.48 1.12 -1.26
CA PHE A 102 5.22 1.31 -2.69
C PHE A 102 6.01 2.49 -3.28
N ILE A 103 6.02 3.65 -2.59
CA ILE A 103 6.79 4.81 -3.03
C ILE A 103 8.28 4.50 -3.00
N PHE A 104 8.81 3.93 -1.91
CA PHE A 104 10.24 3.65 -1.79
C PHE A 104 10.75 2.61 -2.77
N SER A 105 10.01 1.54 -3.02
CA SER A 105 10.38 0.54 -4.03
C SER A 105 10.33 1.13 -5.43
N SER A 106 9.33 1.97 -5.72
CA SER A 106 9.22 2.63 -7.03
C SER A 106 10.35 3.63 -7.26
N THR A 107 10.72 4.43 -6.25
CA THR A 107 11.85 5.36 -6.35
C THR A 107 13.19 4.62 -6.41
N ALA A 108 13.35 3.50 -5.72
CA ALA A 108 14.56 2.69 -5.82
C ALA A 108 14.72 2.08 -7.23
N LEU A 109 13.63 1.60 -7.84
CA LEU A 109 13.65 1.09 -9.22
C LEU A 109 14.02 2.18 -10.23
N THR A 110 13.46 3.38 -10.10
CA THR A 110 13.80 4.48 -11.01
C THR A 110 15.23 4.95 -10.82
N LEU A 111 15.72 5.05 -9.57
CA LEU A 111 17.12 5.35 -9.29
C LEU A 111 18.06 4.31 -9.90
N GLN A 112 17.73 3.01 -9.78
CA GLN A 112 18.50 1.95 -10.42
C GLN A 112 18.59 2.14 -11.93
N GLN A 113 17.46 2.41 -12.60
CA GLN A 113 17.44 2.64 -14.05
C GLN A 113 18.26 3.88 -14.46
N THR A 114 18.12 4.99 -13.74
CA THR A 114 18.90 6.20 -14.02
C THR A 114 20.40 5.99 -13.82
N PHE A 115 20.80 5.21 -12.81
CA PHE A 115 22.20 4.87 -12.58
C PHE A 115 22.77 4.02 -13.71
N THR A 116 22.00 3.05 -14.20
CA THR A 116 22.44 2.20 -15.32
C THR A 116 22.61 2.99 -16.61
N LEU A 117 21.73 3.94 -16.89
CA LEU A 117 21.85 4.79 -18.08
C LEU A 117 23.17 5.58 -18.12
N LEU A 118 23.73 5.93 -16.96
CA LEU A 118 24.95 6.75 -16.88
C LEU A 118 26.25 5.95 -16.93
N PHE A 119 26.27 4.71 -16.39
CA PHE A 119 27.54 4.02 -16.09
C PHE A 119 27.68 2.59 -16.64
N LEU A 120 26.59 1.85 -16.89
CA LEU A 120 26.66 0.40 -17.18
C LEU A 120 25.72 -0.05 -18.31
N PRO A 121 26.01 -1.20 -18.98
CA PRO A 121 24.98 -1.87 -19.78
C PRO A 121 23.77 -2.18 -18.89
N ASN A 122 22.57 -1.99 -19.44
CA ASN A 122 21.32 -2.01 -18.69
C ASN A 122 21.20 -3.21 -17.74
N VAL A 123 21.06 -2.96 -16.43
CA VAL A 123 21.00 -4.01 -15.38
C VAL A 123 19.66 -4.74 -15.39
N LEU A 124 18.57 -4.11 -15.83
CA LEU A 124 17.26 -4.75 -15.90
C LEU A 124 16.66 -4.54 -17.29
N SER A 125 16.23 -5.63 -17.93
CA SER A 125 15.53 -5.54 -19.21
C SER A 125 14.20 -4.78 -19.08
N VAL A 126 13.73 -4.16 -20.16
CA VAL A 126 12.45 -3.41 -20.19
C VAL A 126 11.28 -4.27 -19.69
N PHE A 127 11.24 -5.54 -20.10
CA PHE A 127 10.21 -6.48 -19.64
C PHE A 127 10.30 -6.77 -18.14
N GLN A 128 11.52 -6.90 -17.61
CA GLN A 128 11.73 -7.09 -16.17
C GLN A 128 11.26 -5.86 -15.41
N VAL A 129 11.61 -4.64 -15.86
CA VAL A 129 11.16 -3.39 -15.22
C VAL A 129 9.65 -3.26 -15.22
N LEU A 130 8.97 -3.55 -16.34
CA LEU A 130 7.51 -3.57 -16.40
C LEU A 130 6.90 -4.57 -15.43
N LEU A 131 7.49 -5.75 -15.32
CA LEU A 131 7.04 -6.80 -14.42
C LEU A 131 7.19 -6.35 -12.94
N PHE A 132 8.29 -5.68 -12.60
CA PHE A 132 8.47 -5.09 -11.27
C PHE A 132 7.41 -4.03 -10.94
N ILE A 133 7.14 -3.10 -11.87
CA ILE A 133 6.24 -1.98 -11.65
C ILE A 133 4.77 -2.41 -11.63
N ILE A 134 4.38 -3.33 -12.51
CA ILE A 134 2.97 -3.72 -12.69
C ILE A 134 2.57 -4.85 -11.75
N ILE A 135 3.45 -5.83 -11.53
CA ILE A 135 3.11 -7.06 -10.80
C ILE A 135 3.77 -7.07 -9.43
N TYR A 136 5.11 -7.08 -9.35
CA TYR A 136 5.78 -7.37 -8.08
C TYR A 136 5.57 -6.31 -7.00
N VAL A 137 5.86 -5.04 -7.30
CA VAL A 137 5.76 -3.95 -6.32
C VAL A 137 4.31 -3.72 -5.86
N PRO A 138 3.31 -3.59 -6.75
CA PRO A 138 1.93 -3.40 -6.34
C PRO A 138 1.41 -4.58 -5.51
N LEU A 139 1.70 -5.82 -5.93
CA LEU A 139 1.22 -7.00 -5.23
C LEU A 139 1.82 -7.13 -3.83
N LEU A 140 3.13 -6.89 -3.69
CA LEU A 140 3.79 -6.83 -2.38
C LEU A 140 3.18 -5.73 -1.50
N SER A 141 2.96 -4.53 -2.02
CA SER A 141 2.32 -3.46 -1.24
C SER A 141 0.90 -3.80 -0.81
N LEU A 142 0.07 -4.37 -1.69
CA LEU A 142 -1.31 -4.77 -1.38
C LEU A 142 -1.36 -5.83 -0.28
N SER A 143 -0.42 -6.78 -0.29
CA SER A 143 -0.34 -7.83 0.73
C SER A 143 -0.07 -7.29 2.14
N LEU A 144 0.66 -6.17 2.26
CA LEU A 144 0.92 -5.50 3.54
C LEU A 144 -0.34 -4.85 4.12
N MET A 145 -1.27 -4.46 3.27
CA MET A 145 -2.53 -3.84 3.69
C MET A 145 -3.49 -4.84 4.34
N ALA A 146 -3.36 -6.12 4.03
CA ALA A 146 -4.20 -7.22 4.52
C ALA A 146 -3.74 -7.80 5.88
N SER A 147 -2.88 -7.09 6.62
CA SER A 147 -2.38 -7.55 7.92
C SER A 147 -3.53 -7.83 8.89
N PRO A 148 -3.49 -8.95 9.64
CA PRO A 148 -4.51 -9.25 10.64
C PRO A 148 -4.51 -8.23 11.78
N ARG A 149 -5.70 -7.95 12.31
CA ARG A 149 -5.94 -7.02 13.44
C ARG A 149 -5.96 -7.78 14.76
N ASP A 150 -5.10 -7.38 15.70
CA ASP A 150 -5.18 -7.86 17.08
C ASP A 150 -6.26 -7.10 17.85
N SER A 151 -7.04 -7.83 18.66
CA SER A 151 -8.14 -7.27 19.43
C SER A 151 -7.61 -6.39 20.57
N GLY A 152 -7.85 -5.07 20.48
CA GLY A 152 -7.53 -4.10 21.53
C GLY A 152 -6.41 -3.11 21.17
N GLU A 153 -5.68 -3.37 20.08
CA GLU A 153 -4.62 -2.49 19.61
C GLU A 153 -5.17 -1.14 19.14
N ASN A 154 -4.55 -0.03 19.57
CA ASN A 154 -4.88 1.36 19.19
C ASN A 154 -6.21 1.93 19.70
N ARG A 155 -6.85 1.31 20.72
CA ARG A 155 -8.05 1.88 21.37
C ARG A 155 -7.77 3.13 22.19
N ASP A 156 -6.60 3.20 22.83
CA ASP A 156 -6.25 4.27 23.77
C ASP A 156 -5.39 5.39 23.14
N ASP A 157 -5.08 5.28 21.85
CA ASP A 157 -4.29 6.29 21.15
C ASP A 157 -5.12 7.57 20.92
N ILE A 158 -4.57 8.71 21.29
CA ILE A 158 -5.21 10.01 21.06
C ILE A 158 -5.24 10.28 19.55
N ALA A 159 -6.39 10.78 19.05
CA ALA A 159 -6.51 11.15 17.64
C ALA A 159 -5.48 12.24 17.30
N PRO A 160 -4.70 12.08 16.22
CA PRO A 160 -3.80 13.13 15.79
C PRO A 160 -4.61 14.33 15.28
N LYS A 161 -4.12 15.54 15.56
CA LYS A 161 -4.68 16.76 14.98
C LYS A 161 -4.54 16.76 13.46
N ASN A 162 -5.54 17.31 12.79
CA ASN A 162 -5.58 17.48 11.34
C ASN A 162 -4.70 18.66 10.91
N ILE A 163 -3.39 18.45 10.93
CA ILE A 163 -2.40 19.44 10.53
C ILE A 163 -2.12 19.28 9.03
N PRO A 164 -2.16 20.35 8.22
CA PRO A 164 -2.07 20.26 6.76
C PRO A 164 -0.69 19.82 6.24
N SER A 165 0.35 19.86 7.07
CA SER A 165 1.70 19.50 6.68
C SER A 165 2.24 18.34 7.52
N ALA A 166 2.85 17.36 6.84
CA ALA A 166 3.55 16.29 7.53
C ALA A 166 4.73 16.87 8.33
N PRO A 167 4.90 16.46 9.60
CA PRO A 167 5.97 17.00 10.42
C PRO A 167 7.34 16.69 9.79
N LYS A 168 8.19 17.72 9.65
CA LYS A 168 9.53 17.62 9.04
C LYS A 168 10.37 16.48 9.65
N ARG A 169 10.14 16.17 10.93
CA ARG A 169 10.77 15.05 11.65
C ARG A 169 10.46 13.70 11.00
N VAL A 170 9.20 13.44 10.63
CA VAL A 170 8.79 12.17 10.00
C VAL A 170 9.38 12.05 8.60
N ILE A 171 9.36 13.14 7.82
CA ILE A 171 9.99 13.17 6.49
C ILE A 171 11.48 12.89 6.58
N ARG A 172 12.18 13.52 7.54
CA ARG A 172 13.62 13.29 7.74
C ARG A 172 13.94 11.84 8.10
N HIS A 173 13.17 11.22 9.00
CA HIS A 173 13.37 9.80 9.31
C HIS A 173 13.08 8.89 8.11
N ALA A 174 12.05 9.19 7.33
CA ALA A 174 11.74 8.46 6.10
C ALA A 174 12.89 8.52 5.08
N ILE A 175 13.48 9.71 4.87
CA ILE A 175 14.64 9.88 3.98
C ILE A 175 15.86 9.13 4.49
N ILE A 176 16.17 9.23 5.79
CA ILE A 176 17.30 8.50 6.39
C ILE A 176 17.10 6.99 6.23
N TYR A 177 15.91 6.49 6.51
CA TYR A 177 15.57 5.08 6.36
C TYR A 177 15.73 4.61 4.91
N PHE A 178 15.23 5.38 3.95
CA PHE A 178 15.38 5.11 2.52
C PHE A 178 16.86 5.02 2.14
N SER A 179 17.66 6.01 2.54
CA SER A 179 19.09 6.07 2.21
C SER A 179 19.88 4.92 2.83
N ILE A 180 19.57 4.49 4.05
CA ILE A 180 20.32 3.42 4.73
C ILE A 180 19.95 2.03 4.22
N ASN A 181 18.70 1.79 3.85
CA ASN A 181 18.25 0.45 3.46
C ASN A 181 18.22 0.23 1.95
N PHE A 182 17.63 1.17 1.19
CA PHE A 182 17.43 0.99 -0.24
C PHE A 182 18.69 1.31 -1.05
N LEU A 183 19.45 2.36 -0.74
CA LEU A 183 20.65 2.70 -1.54
C LEU A 183 21.74 1.61 -1.52
N PRO A 184 22.08 0.98 -0.37
CA PRO A 184 23.06 -0.11 -0.39
C PRO A 184 22.59 -1.30 -1.22
N SER A 185 21.30 -1.61 -1.21
CA SER A 185 20.75 -2.70 -2.01
C SER A 185 20.95 -2.48 -3.52
N LEU A 186 20.76 -1.23 -3.99
CA LEU A 186 20.98 -0.86 -5.39
C LEU A 186 22.45 -1.06 -5.79
N PHE A 187 23.36 -0.59 -4.92
CA PHE A 187 24.80 -0.75 -5.15
C PHE A 187 25.22 -2.22 -5.19
N VAL A 188 24.73 -3.04 -4.26
CA VAL A 188 25.02 -4.48 -4.22
C VAL A 188 24.51 -5.18 -5.49
N VAL A 189 23.29 -4.89 -5.95
CA VAL A 189 22.75 -5.47 -7.18
C VAL A 189 23.60 -5.08 -8.40
N CYS A 190 24.08 -3.85 -8.48
CA CYS A 190 25.01 -3.42 -9.53
C CYS A 190 26.34 -4.20 -9.48
N LEU A 191 26.91 -4.42 -8.30
CA LEU A 191 28.14 -5.20 -8.15
C LEU A 191 27.95 -6.67 -8.53
N ILE A 192 26.82 -7.27 -8.17
CA ILE A 192 26.47 -8.65 -8.55
C ILE A 192 26.31 -8.75 -10.08
N TYR A 193 25.62 -7.80 -10.69
CA TYR A 193 25.49 -7.75 -12.15
C TYR A 193 26.86 -7.62 -12.84
N TYR A 194 27.72 -6.70 -12.39
CA TYR A 194 29.05 -6.53 -12.97
C TYR A 194 29.91 -7.79 -12.81
N SER A 195 29.92 -8.40 -11.63
CA SER A 195 30.70 -9.61 -11.37
C SER A 195 30.21 -10.81 -12.20
N THR A 196 28.90 -10.99 -12.34
CA THR A 196 28.33 -12.07 -13.18
C THR A 196 28.69 -11.90 -14.65
N VAL A 197 28.56 -10.69 -15.19
CA VAL A 197 28.96 -10.39 -16.57
C VAL A 197 30.47 -10.63 -16.78
N MET A 198 31.33 -10.22 -15.84
CA MET A 198 32.77 -10.43 -15.93
C MET A 198 33.19 -11.90 -15.86
N ILE A 199 32.58 -12.70 -14.96
CA ILE A 199 32.88 -14.13 -14.82
C ILE A 199 32.45 -14.89 -16.09
N ILE A 200 31.25 -14.61 -16.59
CA ILE A 200 30.71 -15.25 -17.78
C ILE A 200 31.50 -14.80 -19.02
N GLY A 201 31.82 -13.51 -19.13
CA GLY A 201 32.65 -12.97 -20.20
C GLY A 201 34.01 -13.66 -20.31
N LYS A 202 34.70 -13.87 -19.18
CA LYS A 202 35.97 -14.60 -19.13
C LYS A 202 35.83 -16.08 -19.52
N LYS A 203 34.69 -16.71 -19.23
CA LYS A 203 34.43 -18.12 -19.56
C LYS A 203 34.25 -18.34 -21.07
N TYR A 204 33.74 -17.34 -21.80
CA TYR A 204 33.59 -17.39 -23.27
C TYR A 204 34.81 -16.84 -24.04
N GLU A 205 35.74 -16.17 -23.35
CA GLU A 205 36.98 -15.65 -23.93
C GLU A 205 37.99 -16.71 -24.44
N PRO A 206 38.13 -17.93 -23.88
CA PRO A 206 39.00 -18.96 -24.46
C PRO A 206 38.46 -19.61 -25.76
N GLN A 207 37.22 -19.31 -26.17
CA GLN A 207 36.61 -19.79 -27.43
C GLN A 207 36.75 -18.79 -28.60
N ARG A 208 37.57 -17.75 -28.41
CA ARG A 208 37.75 -16.59 -29.30
C ARG A 208 38.69 -16.84 -30.48
N SER A 209 39.12 -18.08 -30.71
CA SER A 209 40.13 -18.42 -31.72
C SER A 209 39.59 -18.63 -33.14
N SER A 210 38.29 -18.51 -33.44
CA SER A 210 37.84 -18.74 -34.82
C SER A 210 36.59 -18.04 -35.35
N ASN A 211 35.77 -17.31 -34.57
CA ASN A 211 34.58 -16.66 -35.16
C ASN A 211 34.31 -15.27 -34.56
N TYR A 212 34.43 -14.23 -35.40
CA TYR A 212 34.00 -12.85 -35.16
C TYR A 212 32.47 -12.73 -35.09
N SER A 213 31.84 -13.40 -34.12
CA SER A 213 30.41 -13.23 -33.85
C SER A 213 30.23 -12.38 -32.60
N PHE A 214 29.47 -11.29 -32.75
CA PHE A 214 29.05 -10.35 -31.71
C PHE A 214 28.03 -10.97 -30.71
N TYR A 215 27.65 -12.23 -30.90
CA TYR A 215 26.61 -12.93 -30.15
C TYR A 215 26.94 -13.34 -28.68
N PRO A 216 28.16 -13.73 -28.28
CA PRO A 216 28.40 -14.26 -26.93
C PRO A 216 28.33 -13.19 -25.83
N ALA A 217 28.51 -11.90 -26.19
CA ALA A 217 28.33 -10.78 -25.27
C ALA A 217 26.86 -10.60 -24.83
N ASN A 218 25.92 -10.89 -25.74
CA ASN A 218 24.49 -10.74 -25.46
C ASN A 218 23.98 -11.79 -24.46
N HIS A 219 24.46 -13.04 -24.56
CA HIS A 219 24.10 -14.10 -23.62
C HIS A 219 24.58 -13.81 -22.19
N ALA A 220 25.80 -13.29 -22.04
CA ALA A 220 26.34 -12.92 -20.73
C ALA A 220 25.54 -11.79 -20.06
N VAL A 221 25.11 -10.80 -20.84
CA VAL A 221 24.27 -9.69 -20.38
C VAL A 221 22.87 -10.18 -19.98
N ILE A 222 22.24 -11.02 -20.80
CA ILE A 222 20.90 -11.56 -20.51
C ILE A 222 20.92 -12.38 -19.20
N ILE A 223 21.89 -13.29 -19.05
CA ILE A 223 22.03 -14.09 -17.82
C ILE A 223 22.29 -13.17 -16.62
N GLY A 224 23.17 -12.17 -16.76
CA GLY A 224 23.44 -11.17 -15.72
C GLY A 224 22.17 -10.41 -15.31
N GLN A 225 21.34 -9.99 -16.26
CA GLN A 225 20.07 -9.30 -16.00
C GLN A 225 19.09 -10.18 -15.21
N HIS A 226 18.96 -11.46 -15.57
CA HIS A 226 18.10 -12.39 -14.83
C HIS A 226 18.59 -12.61 -13.39
N VAL A 227 19.91 -12.77 -13.19
CA VAL A 227 20.49 -12.89 -11.84
C VAL A 227 20.26 -11.61 -11.03
N ALA A 228 20.54 -10.44 -11.60
CA ALA A 228 20.34 -9.16 -10.95
C ALA A 228 18.87 -8.92 -10.57
N SER A 229 17.93 -9.23 -11.47
CA SER A 229 16.49 -9.12 -11.22
C SER A 229 16.02 -10.06 -10.10
N PHE A 230 16.55 -11.28 -10.01
CA PHE A 230 16.23 -12.20 -8.92
C PHE A 230 16.73 -11.68 -7.56
N TYR A 231 17.97 -11.20 -7.48
CA TYR A 231 18.49 -10.61 -6.25
C TYR A 231 17.72 -9.35 -5.83
N LEU A 232 17.39 -8.47 -6.78
CA LEU A 232 16.58 -7.28 -6.51
C LEU A 232 15.21 -7.66 -5.91
N LEU A 233 14.56 -8.70 -6.45
CA LEU A 233 13.29 -9.19 -5.93
C LEU A 233 13.42 -9.71 -4.51
N LEU A 234 14.44 -10.52 -4.22
CA LEU A 234 14.72 -11.01 -2.87
C LEU A 234 14.95 -9.86 -1.89
N TYR A 235 15.70 -8.82 -2.29
CA TYR A 235 15.88 -7.63 -1.48
C TYR A 235 14.58 -6.87 -1.23
N LEU A 236 13.71 -6.73 -2.23
CA LEU A 236 12.40 -6.11 -2.02
C LEU A 236 11.51 -6.93 -1.08
N CYS A 237 11.56 -8.27 -1.18
CA CYS A 237 10.86 -9.15 -0.25
C CYS A 237 11.39 -8.99 1.19
N THR A 238 12.71 -8.96 1.39
CA THR A 238 13.29 -8.77 2.74
C THR A 238 12.99 -7.39 3.30
N LEU A 239 13.03 -6.34 2.48
CA LEU A 239 12.65 -5.00 2.91
C LEU A 239 11.16 -4.91 3.26
N SER A 240 10.28 -5.58 2.49
CA SER A 240 8.84 -5.58 2.76
C SER A 240 8.47 -6.16 4.12
N MET A 241 9.29 -7.08 4.66
CA MET A 241 9.15 -7.63 6.02
C MET A 241 9.13 -6.53 7.09
N GLY A 242 9.95 -5.48 6.92
CA GLY A 242 10.01 -4.34 7.83
C GLY A 242 8.76 -3.45 7.81
N PHE A 243 7.90 -3.58 6.80
CA PHE A 243 6.67 -2.80 6.67
C PHE A 243 5.42 -3.54 7.14
N VAL A 244 5.51 -4.83 7.48
CA VAL A 244 4.38 -5.62 8.00
C VAL A 244 3.89 -5.04 9.32
N HIS A 245 4.81 -4.74 10.25
CA HIS A 245 4.50 -4.08 11.52
C HIS A 245 5.26 -2.77 11.62
N PHE A 246 4.72 -1.70 11.02
CA PHE A 246 5.42 -0.40 10.95
C PHE A 246 5.75 0.23 12.32
N ARG A 247 4.96 -0.07 13.35
CA ARG A 247 5.12 0.50 14.69
C ARG A 247 6.03 -0.32 15.60
N ASP A 248 6.19 -1.61 15.29
CA ASP A 248 6.89 -2.56 16.15
C ASP A 248 8.16 -3.06 15.46
N ASN A 249 9.20 -3.31 16.25
CA ASN A 249 10.39 -3.94 15.71
C ASN A 249 10.03 -5.38 15.26
N CYS A 250 10.64 -5.87 14.18
CA CYS A 250 10.45 -7.25 13.69
C CYS A 250 10.82 -8.34 14.72
N TRP A 251 11.49 -7.94 15.81
CA TRP A 251 11.85 -8.79 16.95
C TRP A 251 10.73 -8.93 17.97
N ALA A 252 9.85 -7.93 18.06
CA ALA A 252 8.73 -7.93 18.99
C ALA A 252 7.53 -8.68 18.41
N LYS A 253 7.33 -8.58 17.09
CA LYS A 253 6.22 -9.23 16.39
C LYS A 253 6.72 -9.90 15.11
N TYR A 254 6.43 -11.19 14.96
CA TYR A 254 6.91 -11.98 13.85
C TYR A 254 6.14 -11.64 12.58
N PRO A 255 6.80 -11.21 11.49
CA PRO A 255 6.12 -10.81 10.26
C PRO A 255 5.50 -11.99 9.49
N LEU A 256 5.85 -13.22 9.87
CA LEU A 256 5.27 -14.44 9.33
C LEU A 256 3.81 -14.66 9.80
N ASP A 257 3.36 -13.92 10.82
CA ASP A 257 1.98 -14.00 11.29
C ASP A 257 0.98 -13.50 10.23
N ASN A 258 1.43 -12.62 9.31
CA ASN A 258 0.62 -12.19 8.18
C ASN A 258 0.68 -13.21 7.04
N TYR A 259 -0.26 -14.16 7.06
CA TYR A 259 -0.41 -15.19 6.02
C TYR A 259 -0.51 -14.61 4.59
N TYR A 260 -1.20 -13.49 4.39
CA TYR A 260 -1.37 -12.88 3.06
C TYR A 260 -0.04 -12.39 2.49
N TRP A 261 0.81 -11.78 3.32
CA TRP A 261 2.15 -11.34 2.92
C TRP A 261 3.06 -12.53 2.61
N VAL A 262 3.03 -13.59 3.43
CA VAL A 262 3.82 -14.81 3.19
C VAL A 262 3.40 -15.50 1.89
N ALA A 263 2.09 -15.60 1.63
CA ALA A 263 1.57 -16.19 0.40
C ALA A 263 2.02 -15.38 -0.84
N VAL A 264 1.88 -14.05 -0.79
CA VAL A 264 2.26 -13.18 -1.91
C VAL A 264 3.76 -13.19 -2.16
N THR A 265 4.59 -13.10 -1.11
CA THR A 265 6.06 -13.16 -1.26
C THR A 265 6.50 -14.48 -1.89
N SER A 266 5.92 -15.60 -1.44
CA SER A 266 6.16 -16.93 -2.03
C SER A 266 5.75 -17.00 -3.50
N CYS A 267 4.54 -16.51 -3.84
CA CYS A 267 4.06 -16.47 -5.23
C CYS A 267 4.96 -15.62 -6.13
N VAL A 268 5.38 -14.44 -5.66
CA VAL A 268 6.24 -13.52 -6.42
C VAL A 268 7.61 -14.14 -6.71
N ILE A 269 8.21 -14.84 -5.73
CA ILE A 269 9.47 -15.56 -5.91
C ILE A 269 9.29 -16.71 -6.92
N LEU A 270 8.20 -17.47 -6.85
CA LEU A 270 7.92 -18.56 -7.79
C LEU A 270 7.71 -18.05 -9.22
N ILE A 271 7.00 -16.94 -9.41
CA ILE A 271 6.81 -16.30 -10.72
C ILE A 271 8.17 -15.89 -11.31
N GLN A 272 9.07 -15.33 -10.49
CA GLN A 272 10.40 -14.96 -10.94
C GLN A 272 11.24 -16.17 -11.33
N ILE A 273 11.20 -17.26 -10.55
CA ILE A 273 11.92 -18.51 -10.87
C ILE A 273 11.40 -19.10 -12.18
N ALA A 274 10.09 -19.13 -12.37
CA ALA A 274 9.47 -19.59 -13.61
C ALA A 274 9.90 -18.72 -14.81
N TYR A 275 9.91 -17.40 -14.64
CA TYR A 275 10.36 -16.46 -15.67
C TYR A 275 11.84 -16.64 -16.02
N THR A 276 12.71 -16.80 -15.02
CA THR A 276 14.14 -17.05 -15.24
C THR A 276 14.39 -18.40 -15.93
N ASN A 277 13.65 -19.45 -15.56
CA ASN A 277 13.78 -20.77 -16.17
C ASN A 277 13.28 -20.78 -17.61
N LEU A 278 12.16 -20.10 -17.91
CA LEU A 278 11.64 -20.01 -19.27
C LEU A 278 12.61 -19.25 -20.18
N SER A 279 13.14 -18.11 -19.72
CA SER A 279 14.03 -17.28 -20.52
C SER A 279 15.42 -17.89 -20.67
N CYS A 280 16.01 -18.44 -19.61
CA CYS A 280 17.33 -19.07 -19.67
C CYS A 280 17.29 -20.48 -20.27
N GLY A 281 16.20 -21.21 -20.08
CA GLY A 281 15.99 -22.52 -20.71
C GLY A 281 15.81 -22.44 -22.23
N SER A 282 15.43 -21.28 -22.77
CA SER A 282 15.45 -21.03 -24.21
C SER A 282 16.85 -20.71 -24.77
N LEU A 283 17.83 -20.47 -23.90
CA LEU A 283 19.21 -20.08 -24.26
C LEU A 283 20.23 -21.22 -24.08
N LEU A 284 19.85 -22.31 -23.42
CA LEU A 284 20.60 -23.57 -23.27
C LEU A 284 20.20 -24.57 -24.35
#